data_AF-A0A7W1JIQ6-F1
#
_entry.id   AF-A0A7W1JIQ6-F1
#
_cell.length_a   1.000
_cell.length_b   1.000
_cell.length_c   1.000
_cell.angle_alpha   90.00
_cell.angle_beta   90.00
_cell.angle_gamma   90.00
#
_symmetry.space_group_name_H-M   'P 1'
#
loop_
_entity.id
_entity.type
_entity.pdbx_description
1 polymer ?
#
loop_
_entity_poly.entity_id
_entity_poly.type
_entity_poly.pdbx_seq_one_letter_code
_entity_poly.pdbx_strand_id
1 'polypeptide(L)'
;MFEQAFPDVPWVFCYRHPGDVLVSQSLQGSYHMIPGALPAWRLGEPLALPAQPSLDEYGAAMLGRLLDRALRAAKDSSHGLLVHNEQLPGAVLDRIAPHFGIRIPASQVDAILEVTKWNAKNPVLPYAGRDRRADASPEQVDAVDRLAMAAFERLERRRDLADAGA
;
A
#
# COMPACT_ATOMS: atom_id res chain seq x y z
N MET A 1 0.33 13.80 12.24
CA MET A 1 1.74 14.22 12.29
C MET A 1 2.18 14.85 10.96
N PHE A 2 2.31 14.10 9.86
CA PHE A 2 2.74 14.70 8.58
C PHE A 2 1.76 15.76 8.05
N GLU A 3 0.46 15.47 8.03
CA GLU A 3 -0.57 16.46 7.65
C GLU A 3 -0.57 17.71 8.54
N GLN A 4 -0.29 17.57 9.83
CA GLN A 4 -0.22 18.72 10.74
C GLN A 4 1.02 19.59 10.49
N ALA A 5 2.13 18.99 10.03
CA ALA A 5 3.36 19.70 9.73
C ALA A 5 3.42 20.21 8.27
N PHE A 6 2.71 19.53 7.36
CA PHE A 6 2.74 19.70 5.92
C PHE A 6 1.33 19.50 5.32
N PRO A 7 0.36 20.36 5.65
CA PRO A 7 -1.05 20.16 5.28
C PRO A 7 -1.29 20.15 3.76
N ASP A 8 -0.50 20.92 3.02
CA ASP A 8 -0.68 21.11 1.57
C ASP A 8 0.25 20.22 0.72
N VAL A 9 1.06 19.36 1.35
CA VAL A 9 2.00 18.52 0.61
C VAL A 9 1.25 17.34 -0.03
N PRO A 10 1.29 17.20 -1.38
CA PRO A 10 0.69 16.06 -2.05
C PRO A 10 1.34 14.75 -1.61
N TRP A 11 0.56 13.69 -1.55
CA TRP A 11 1.03 12.37 -1.14
C TRP A 11 0.33 11.25 -1.93
N VAL A 12 1.07 10.17 -2.13
CA VAL A 12 0.56 8.96 -2.78
C VAL A 12 0.59 7.81 -1.79
N PHE A 13 -0.54 7.11 -1.67
CA PHE A 13 -0.59 5.82 -0.99
C PHE A 13 -0.70 4.70 -2.02
N CYS A 14 0.42 4.01 -2.24
CA CYS A 14 0.49 2.82 -3.09
C CYS A 14 0.11 1.58 -2.28
N TYR A 15 -0.88 0.83 -2.73
CA TYR A 15 -1.36 -0.36 -2.04
C TYR A 15 -1.67 -1.49 -3.02
N ARG A 16 -1.82 -2.71 -2.49
CA ARG A 16 -2.19 -3.91 -3.25
C ARG A 16 -3.01 -4.82 -2.36
N HIS A 17 -3.44 -5.97 -2.90
CA HIS A 17 -4.15 -6.98 -2.12
C HIS A 17 -3.39 -7.32 -0.82
N PRO A 18 -4.03 -7.27 0.36
CA PRO A 18 -3.35 -7.50 1.64
C PRO A 18 -2.69 -8.88 1.72
N GLY A 19 -3.27 -9.91 1.10
CA GLY A 19 -2.65 -11.24 0.98
C GLY A 19 -1.28 -11.22 0.28
N ASP A 20 -1.12 -10.47 -0.83
CA ASP A 20 0.18 -10.33 -1.50
C ASP A 20 1.21 -9.68 -0.58
N VAL A 21 0.77 -8.68 0.18
CA VAL A 21 1.65 -7.98 1.13
C VAL A 21 2.05 -8.93 2.25
N LEU A 22 1.10 -9.66 2.84
CA LEU A 22 1.36 -10.55 3.97
C LEU A 22 2.36 -11.66 3.60
N VAL A 23 2.18 -12.33 2.46
CA VAL A 23 3.13 -13.34 1.96
C VAL A 23 4.52 -12.74 1.73
N SER A 24 4.59 -11.55 1.12
CA SER A 24 5.88 -10.90 0.92
C SER A 24 6.57 -10.51 2.23
N GLN A 25 5.79 -10.18 3.26
CA GLN A 25 6.29 -9.77 4.57
C GLN A 25 6.67 -10.98 5.43
N SER A 26 6.00 -12.12 5.30
CA SER A 26 6.44 -13.34 5.99
C SER A 26 7.81 -13.82 5.49
N LEU A 27 8.10 -13.59 4.20
CA LEU A 27 9.40 -13.93 3.59
C LEU A 27 10.48 -12.87 3.83
N GLN A 28 10.11 -11.59 3.86
CA GLN A 28 11.03 -10.46 4.03
C GLN A 28 10.50 -9.49 5.09
N GLY A 29 10.46 -9.96 6.34
CA GLY A 29 9.88 -9.28 7.49
C GLY A 29 10.23 -7.81 7.60
N SER A 30 9.29 -6.94 7.26
CA SER A 30 9.43 -5.52 7.57
C SER A 30 9.23 -5.26 9.06
N TYR A 31 9.98 -4.29 9.57
CA TYR A 31 9.97 -3.89 10.98
C TYR A 31 8.58 -3.63 11.58
N HIS A 32 7.64 -3.11 10.78
CA HIS A 32 6.27 -2.80 11.24
C HIS A 32 5.36 -4.03 11.41
N MET A 33 5.78 -5.20 10.94
CA MET A 33 5.05 -6.47 11.09
C MET A 33 5.48 -7.25 12.34
N ILE A 34 6.40 -6.70 13.12
CA ILE A 34 6.88 -7.31 14.37
C ILE A 34 6.09 -6.71 15.54
N PRO A 35 5.36 -7.53 16.33
CA PRO A 35 4.70 -7.05 17.54
C PRO A 35 5.68 -6.33 18.48
N GLY A 36 5.34 -5.12 18.89
CA GLY A 36 6.16 -4.30 19.81
C GLY A 36 7.30 -3.52 19.16
N ALA A 37 7.60 -3.71 17.87
CA ALA A 37 8.63 -2.93 17.18
C ALA A 37 8.20 -1.49 16.89
N LEU A 38 6.90 -1.27 16.63
CA LEU A 38 6.35 0.08 16.55
C LEU A 38 5.84 0.54 17.92
N PRO A 39 6.19 1.76 18.37
CA PRO A 39 5.59 2.34 19.56
C PRO A 39 4.06 2.41 19.42
N ALA A 40 3.33 1.97 20.45
CA ALA A 40 1.86 1.90 20.43
C ALA A 40 1.20 3.24 20.03
N TRP A 41 1.75 4.37 20.46
CA TRP A 41 1.25 5.71 20.11
C TRP A 41 1.26 6.00 18.60
N ARG A 42 2.12 5.35 17.82
CA ARG A 42 2.14 5.50 16.34
C ARG A 42 1.01 4.74 15.66
N LEU A 43 0.47 3.70 16.30
CA LEU A 43 -0.67 2.93 15.83
C LEU A 43 -2.01 3.58 16.25
N GLY A 44 -1.95 4.45 17.25
CA GLY A 44 -3.10 5.05 17.91
C GLY A 44 -3.72 4.02 18.84
N GLU A 45 -4.95 3.60 18.56
CA GLU A 45 -5.63 2.56 19.33
C GLU A 45 -4.97 1.19 19.14
N PRO A 46 -4.86 0.38 20.21
CA PRO A 46 -4.41 -1.00 20.12
C PRO A 46 -5.16 -1.79 19.03
N LEU A 47 -4.47 -2.73 18.40
CA LEU A 47 -5.13 -3.68 17.51
C LEU A 47 -6.03 -4.58 18.36
N ALA A 48 -7.28 -4.77 17.92
CA ALA A 48 -8.23 -5.66 18.58
C ALA A 48 -7.89 -7.12 18.25
N LEU A 49 -6.84 -7.63 18.90
CA LEU A 49 -6.31 -8.98 18.70
C LEU A 49 -6.36 -9.77 20.01
N PRO A 50 -6.29 -11.12 19.94
CA PRO A 50 -6.06 -11.96 21.11
C PRO A 50 -4.78 -11.57 21.86
N ALA A 51 -4.63 -12.02 23.12
CA ALA A 51 -3.48 -11.70 23.95
C ALA A 51 -2.12 -12.18 23.35
N GLN A 52 -2.15 -13.25 22.56
CA GLN A 52 -1.00 -13.79 21.85
C GLN A 52 -1.39 -14.08 20.39
N PRO A 53 -1.39 -13.08 19.51
CA PRO A 53 -1.69 -13.29 18.10
C PRO A 53 -0.51 -13.99 17.41
N SER A 54 -0.79 -14.74 16.35
CA SER A 54 0.24 -15.17 15.42
C SER A 54 0.86 -13.96 14.70
N LEU A 55 2.03 -14.14 14.09
CA LEU A 55 2.65 -13.10 13.27
C LEU A 55 1.79 -12.73 12.06
N ASP A 56 1.11 -13.71 11.46
CA ASP A 56 0.22 -13.49 10.33
C ASP A 56 -1.06 -12.73 10.74
N GLU A 57 -1.64 -13.04 11.90
CA GLU A 57 -2.78 -12.29 12.46
C GLU A 57 -2.41 -10.84 12.77
N TYR A 58 -1.25 -10.64 13.41
CA TYR A 58 -0.75 -9.30 13.68
C TYR A 58 -0.48 -8.52 12.38
N GLY A 59 0.16 -9.16 11.40
CA GLY A 59 0.43 -8.60 10.09
C GLY A 59 -0.85 -8.21 9.34
N ALA A 60 -1.84 -9.10 9.30
CA ALA A 60 -3.13 -8.83 8.67
C ALA A 60 -3.87 -7.68 9.34
N ALA A 61 -3.94 -7.64 10.68
CA ALA A 61 -4.55 -6.54 11.41
C ALA A 61 -3.82 -5.21 11.21
N MET A 62 -2.48 -5.23 11.14
CA MET A 62 -1.68 -4.04 10.82
C MET A 62 -1.98 -3.53 9.41
N LEU A 63 -2.06 -4.42 8.42
CA LEU A 63 -2.43 -4.06 7.05
C LEU A 63 -3.84 -3.46 6.99
N GLY A 64 -4.82 -4.09 7.63
CA GLY A 64 -6.17 -3.54 7.75
C GLY A 64 -6.18 -2.14 8.37
N ARG A 65 -5.41 -1.93 9.45
CA ARG A 65 -5.25 -0.62 10.08
C ARG A 65 -4.64 0.41 9.14
N LEU A 66 -3.58 0.07 8.40
CA LEU A 66 -2.92 0.99 7.46
C LEU A 66 -3.87 1.38 6.33
N LEU A 67 -4.60 0.43 5.75
CA LEU A 67 -5.61 0.67 4.72
C LEU A 67 -6.72 1.61 5.23
N ASP A 68 -7.22 1.37 6.44
CA ASP A 68 -8.24 2.22 7.07
C ASP A 68 -7.76 3.65 7.31
N ARG A 69 -6.50 3.80 7.73
CA ARG A 69 -5.88 5.13 7.94
C ARG A 69 -5.70 5.86 6.62
N ALA A 70 -5.25 5.17 5.58
CA ALA A 70 -5.13 5.74 4.23
C ALA A 70 -6.51 6.18 3.69
N LEU A 71 -7.55 5.38 3.90
CA LEU A 71 -8.92 5.73 3.51
C LEU A 71 -9.41 7.00 4.21
N ARG A 72 -9.17 7.15 5.51
CA ARG A 72 -9.53 8.37 6.26
C ARG A 72 -8.76 9.57 5.73
N ALA A 73 -7.44 9.45 5.60
CA ALA A 73 -6.61 10.52 5.04
C ALA A 73 -7.06 10.96 3.64
N ALA A 74 -7.42 10.02 2.75
CA ALA A 74 -7.91 10.31 1.40
C ALA A 74 -9.34 10.88 1.35
N LYS A 75 -10.09 10.84 2.46
CA LYS A 75 -11.39 11.52 2.59
C LYS A 75 -11.23 12.93 3.13
N ASP A 76 -10.29 13.10 4.06
CA ASP A 76 -10.10 14.35 4.79
C ASP A 76 -9.22 15.34 4.01
N SER A 77 -8.45 14.86 3.01
CA SER A 77 -7.54 15.68 2.21
C SER A 77 -7.72 15.47 0.70
N SER A 78 -7.75 16.57 -0.06
CA SER A 78 -7.68 16.57 -1.54
C SER A 78 -6.25 16.37 -2.07
N HIS A 79 -5.25 16.38 -1.20
CA HIS A 79 -3.84 16.21 -1.56
C HIS A 79 -3.41 14.73 -1.58
N GLY A 80 -4.34 13.80 -1.31
CA GLY A 80 -4.06 12.37 -1.31
C GLY A 80 -4.46 11.68 -2.61
N LEU A 81 -3.54 10.91 -3.18
CA LEU A 81 -3.79 10.03 -4.32
C LEU A 81 -3.68 8.56 -3.91
N LEU A 82 -4.73 7.79 -4.19
CA LEU A 82 -4.76 6.34 -4.01
C LEU A 82 -4.36 5.65 -5.33
N VAL A 83 -3.32 4.82 -5.28
CA VAL A 83 -2.82 4.08 -6.44
C VAL A 83 -2.73 2.59 -6.11
N HIS A 84 -3.49 1.79 -6.83
CA HIS A 84 -3.32 0.34 -6.74
C HIS A 84 -2.09 -0.09 -7.51
N ASN A 85 -1.35 -1.04 -6.96
CA ASN A 85 -0.04 -1.43 -7.46
C ASN A 85 -0.09 -2.04 -8.88
N GLU A 86 -1.24 -2.60 -9.29
CA GLU A 86 -1.49 -3.06 -10.66
C GLU A 86 -1.58 -1.92 -11.67
N GLN A 87 -1.93 -0.70 -11.25
CA GLN A 87 -1.96 0.47 -12.12
C GLN A 87 -0.54 0.95 -12.47
N LEU A 88 0.50 0.45 -11.79
CA LEU A 88 1.89 0.77 -12.11
C LEU A 88 2.40 -0.12 -13.25
N PRO A 89 3.35 0.33 -14.08
CA PRO A 89 3.96 1.66 -14.04
C PRO A 89 3.11 2.76 -14.71
N GLY A 90 2.01 2.43 -15.41
CA GLY A 90 1.21 3.40 -16.18
C GLY A 90 0.77 4.63 -15.37
N ALA A 91 0.30 4.42 -14.13
CA ALA A 91 -0.12 5.51 -13.24
C ALA A 91 1.00 6.52 -12.91
N VAL A 92 2.28 6.18 -13.11
CA VAL A 92 3.39 7.13 -12.91
C VAL A 92 3.26 8.33 -13.83
N LEU A 93 3.00 8.08 -15.12
CA LEU A 93 2.95 9.12 -16.14
C LEU A 93 1.64 9.91 -16.09
N ASP A 94 0.52 9.19 -15.92
CA ASP A 94 -0.80 9.79 -16.14
C ASP A 94 -1.44 10.36 -14.87
N ARG A 95 -1.03 9.89 -13.68
CA ARG A 95 -1.67 10.26 -12.41
C ARG A 95 -0.68 10.81 -11.38
N ILE A 96 0.39 10.07 -11.10
CA ILE A 96 1.35 10.41 -10.04
C ILE A 96 2.15 11.65 -10.40
N ALA A 97 2.80 11.71 -11.57
CA ALA A 97 3.61 12.86 -11.94
C ALA A 97 2.78 14.16 -12.02
N PRO A 98 1.59 14.19 -12.67
CA PRO A 98 0.70 15.34 -12.63
C PRO A 98 0.26 15.75 -11.22
N HIS A 99 -0.04 14.77 -10.35
CA HIS A 99 -0.43 15.04 -8.96
C HIS A 99 0.66 15.78 -8.16
N PHE A 100 1.93 15.53 -8.47
CA PHE A 100 3.06 16.26 -7.89
C PHE A 100 3.46 17.53 -8.68
N GLY A 101 2.75 17.87 -9.75
CA GLY A 101 3.12 18.98 -10.64
C GLY A 101 4.38 18.72 -11.47
N ILE A 102 4.77 17.44 -11.63
CA ILE A 102 5.96 17.03 -12.39
C ILE A 102 5.55 16.86 -13.85
N ARG A 103 6.17 17.64 -14.75
CA ARG A 103 6.03 17.47 -16.20
C ARG A 103 7.10 16.50 -16.69
N ILE A 104 6.68 15.36 -17.23
CA ILE A 104 7.56 14.40 -17.89
C ILE A 104 7.61 14.72 -19.39
N PRO A 105 8.78 15.09 -19.96
CA PRO A 105 8.92 15.27 -21.40
C PRO A 105 8.66 13.96 -22.15
N ALA A 106 8.03 14.04 -23.32
CA ALA A 106 7.78 12.88 -24.18
C ALA A 106 9.08 12.11 -24.50
N SER A 107 10.20 12.81 -24.64
CA SER A 107 11.52 12.21 -24.87
C SER A 107 12.08 11.37 -23.71
N GLN A 108 11.51 11.48 -22.51
CA GLN A 108 11.94 10.72 -21.33
C GLN A 108 11.02 9.54 -20.98
N VAL A 109 9.87 9.43 -21.66
CA VAL A 109 8.87 8.38 -21.37
C VAL A 109 9.47 6.98 -21.54
N ASP A 110 10.14 6.73 -22.67
CA ASP A 110 10.73 5.41 -22.94
C ASP A 110 11.81 5.04 -21.91
N ALA A 111 12.63 6.01 -21.50
CA ALA A 111 13.66 5.81 -20.48
C ALA A 111 13.05 5.46 -19.11
N ILE A 112 11.98 6.12 -18.72
CA ILE A 112 11.26 5.82 -17.47
C ILE A 112 10.65 4.41 -17.53
N LEU A 113 9.99 4.07 -18.63
CA LEU A 113 9.40 2.74 -18.82
C LEU A 113 10.47 1.64 -18.82
N GLU A 114 11.66 1.89 -19.36
CA GLU A 114 12.76 0.94 -19.36
C GLU A 114 13.23 0.59 -17.94
N VAL A 115 13.34 1.59 -17.05
CA VAL A 115 13.73 1.36 -15.64
C VAL A 115 12.72 0.48 -14.90
N THR A 116 11.44 0.54 -15.25
CA THR A 116 10.38 -0.22 -14.58
C THR A 116 10.47 -1.74 -14.82
N LYS A 117 11.27 -2.17 -15.79
CA LYS A 117 11.51 -3.60 -16.09
C LYS A 117 12.42 -4.28 -15.07
N TRP A 118 13.10 -3.52 -14.22
CA TRP A 118 14.09 -4.03 -13.28
C TRP A 118 13.58 -4.00 -11.83
N ASN A 119 14.07 -4.93 -11.01
CA ASN A 119 13.65 -5.04 -9.62
C ASN A 119 14.26 -3.92 -8.77
N ALA A 120 13.42 -3.08 -8.17
CA ALA A 120 13.87 -1.94 -7.36
C ALA A 120 14.71 -2.32 -6.12
N LYS A 121 14.55 -3.53 -5.57
CA LYS A 121 15.35 -4.04 -4.45
C LYS A 121 16.64 -4.73 -4.92
N ASN A 122 16.68 -5.19 -6.17
CA ASN A 122 17.84 -5.83 -6.78
C ASN A 122 17.92 -5.48 -8.27
N PRO A 123 18.60 -4.38 -8.65
CA PRO A 123 18.52 -3.81 -10.00
C PRO A 123 19.20 -4.66 -11.08
N VAL A 124 19.90 -5.74 -10.71
CA VAL A 124 20.45 -6.71 -11.68
C VAL A 124 19.47 -7.82 -12.04
N LEU A 125 18.32 -7.90 -11.37
CA LEU A 125 17.27 -8.88 -11.66
C LEU A 125 16.10 -8.23 -12.40
N PRO A 126 15.49 -8.93 -13.37
CA PRO A 126 14.25 -8.48 -13.97
C PRO A 126 13.13 -8.47 -12.93
N TYR A 127 12.16 -7.60 -13.14
CA TYR A 127 10.96 -7.55 -12.32
C TYR A 127 10.07 -8.78 -12.59
N ALA A 128 9.75 -9.55 -11.53
CA ALA A 128 9.10 -10.86 -11.66
C ALA A 128 7.60 -10.86 -11.29
N GLY A 129 6.91 -9.71 -11.37
CA GLY A 129 5.48 -9.62 -11.10
C GLY A 129 5.10 -9.44 -9.62
N ARG A 130 3.78 -9.36 -9.37
CA ARG A 130 3.20 -8.84 -8.11
C ARG A 130 2.34 -9.82 -7.33
N ASP A 131 1.75 -10.80 -8.01
CA ASP A 131 0.86 -11.77 -7.38
C ASP A 131 1.69 -12.82 -6.64
N ARG A 132 1.49 -12.84 -5.33
CA ARG A 132 2.05 -13.76 -4.35
C ARG A 132 0.95 -14.49 -3.61
N ARG A 133 -0.33 -14.27 -3.94
CA ARG A 133 -1.47 -14.91 -3.26
C ARG A 133 -1.45 -16.43 -3.41
N ALA A 134 -0.97 -16.93 -4.56
CA ALA A 134 -0.84 -18.36 -4.79
C ALA A 134 0.11 -19.05 -3.78
N ASP A 135 1.04 -18.29 -3.18
CA ASP A 135 1.98 -18.78 -2.18
C ASP A 135 1.44 -18.63 -0.74
N ALA A 136 0.21 -18.12 -0.56
CA ALA A 136 -0.38 -17.90 0.76
C ALA A 136 -0.81 -19.21 1.42
N SER A 137 -0.45 -19.37 2.69
CA SER A 137 -0.97 -20.46 3.52
C SER A 137 -2.45 -20.26 3.85
N PRO A 138 -3.21 -21.33 4.17
CA PRO A 138 -4.61 -21.21 4.60
C PRO A 138 -4.79 -20.26 5.79
N GLU A 139 -3.86 -20.23 6.74
CA GLU A 139 -3.88 -19.36 7.91
C GLU A 139 -3.73 -17.89 7.52
N GLN A 140 -2.88 -17.59 6.53
CA GLN A 140 -2.72 -16.24 6.00
C GLN A 140 -3.96 -15.75 5.25
N VAL A 141 -4.61 -16.65 4.50
CA VAL A 141 -5.87 -16.35 3.82
C VAL A 141 -6.94 -16.00 4.86
N ASP A 142 -7.16 -16.85 5.86
CA ASP A 142 -8.15 -16.61 6.93
C ASP A 142 -7.89 -15.31 7.70
N ALA A 143 -6.63 -15.06 8.08
CA ALA A 143 -6.25 -13.84 8.78
C ALA A 143 -6.54 -12.58 7.95
N VAL A 144 -6.20 -12.59 6.65
CA VAL A 144 -6.43 -11.47 5.73
C VAL A 144 -7.92 -11.22 5.55
N ASP A 145 -8.70 -12.26 5.30
CA ASP A 145 -10.15 -12.18 5.10
C ASP A 145 -10.85 -11.55 6.30
N ARG A 146 -10.48 -11.98 7.50
CA ARG A 146 -11.05 -11.48 8.75
C ARG A 146 -10.62 -10.06 9.10
N LEU A 147 -9.34 -9.72 8.87
CA LEU A 147 -8.71 -8.55 9.51
C LEU A 147 -8.38 -7.40 8.55
N ALA A 148 -8.28 -7.65 7.25
CA ALA A 148 -7.83 -6.65 6.27
C ALA A 148 -8.80 -6.42 5.10
N MET A 149 -9.53 -7.44 4.65
CA MET A 149 -10.30 -7.36 3.41
C MET A 149 -11.39 -6.28 3.43
N ALA A 150 -12.12 -6.14 4.53
CA ALA A 150 -13.14 -5.10 4.63
C ALA A 150 -12.57 -3.67 4.47
N ALA A 151 -11.36 -3.40 4.96
CA ALA A 151 -10.68 -2.12 4.77
C ALA A 151 -10.17 -1.95 3.33
N PHE A 152 -9.61 -3.02 2.76
CA PHE A 152 -9.14 -3.04 1.37
C PHE A 152 -10.26 -2.71 0.38
N GLU A 153 -11.41 -3.39 0.48
CA GLU A 153 -12.54 -3.15 -0.43
C GLU A 153 -13.12 -1.73 -0.31
N ARG A 154 -13.15 -1.17 0.90
CA ARG A 154 -13.57 0.22 1.10
C ARG A 154 -12.60 1.21 0.47
N LEU A 155 -11.30 0.90 0.50
CA LEU A 155 -10.27 1.70 -0.16
C LEU A 155 -10.38 1.60 -1.69
N GLU A 156 -10.59 0.39 -2.23
CA GLU A 156 -10.85 0.17 -3.67
C GLU A 156 -12.05 0.98 -4.15
N ARG A 157 -13.20 0.89 -3.46
CA ARG A 157 -14.39 1.68 -3.82
C ARG A 157 -14.12 3.20 -3.80
N ARG A 158 -13.32 3.68 -2.84
CA ARG A 158 -12.95 5.10 -2.76
C ARG A 158 -12.06 5.52 -3.93
N ARG A 159 -11.10 4.67 -4.33
CA ARG A 159 -10.25 4.89 -5.50
C ARG A 159 -11.09 4.96 -6.76
N ASP A 160 -11.98 4.00 -6.99
CA ASP A 160 -12.81 3.94 -8.20
C ASP A 160 -13.71 5.17 -8.35
N LEU A 161 -14.29 5.63 -7.23
CA LEU A 161 -15.06 6.88 -7.21
C LEU A 161 -14.21 8.12 -7.50
N ALA A 162 -12.94 8.12 -7.10
CA ALA A 162 -12.02 9.21 -7.43
C ALA A 162 -11.62 9.18 -8.91
N ASP A 163 -11.38 7.98 -9.46
CA ASP A 163 -10.97 7.79 -10.85
C ASP A 163 -12.12 8.04 -11.84
N ALA A 164 -13.38 7.80 -11.44
CA ALA A 164 -14.56 8.10 -12.25
C ALA A 164 -14.93 9.61 -12.27
N GLY A 165 -14.40 10.40 -11.33
CA GLY A 165 -14.68 11.82 -11.19
C GLY A 165 -13.57 12.75 -11.71
N ALA A 166 -12.45 12.19 -12.17
CA ALA A 166 -11.31 12.89 -12.76
C ALA A 166 -11.40 12.93 -14.29
#